data_AF-U7USF0-F1
#
_entry.id   AF-U7USF0-F1
#
_cell.length_a   1.000
_cell.length_b   1.000
_cell.length_c   1.000
_cell.angle_alpha   90.00
_cell.angle_beta   90.00
_cell.angle_gamma   90.00
#
_symmetry.space_group_name_H-M   'P 1'
#
loop_
_entity.id
_entity.type
_entity.pdbx_description
1 polymer ?
#
loop_
_entity_poly.entity_id
_entity_poly.type
_entity_poly.pdbx_seq_one_letter_code
_entity_poly.pdbx_strand_id
1 'polypeptide(L)'
;MTEEELRKLKEAEEKKRLEGLYLMQIEDYCNIRFKEPYPSGIALALENLVKMDPLKFGIASEKIADMSITYANSNGSATGGSSGLPDFILTWINPYRRPFIMSDKKKKYYDDGRR
;
A
#
# COMPACT_ATOMS: atom_id res chain seq x y z
N MET A 1 -13.76 0.39 -31.08
CA MET A 1 -13.91 0.68 -29.64
C MET A 1 -15.27 0.18 -29.21
N THR A 2 -15.34 -1.07 -28.78
CA THR A 2 -16.55 -1.66 -28.19
C THR A 2 -16.73 -1.15 -26.76
N GLU A 3 -17.94 -1.20 -26.21
CA GLU A 3 -18.21 -0.78 -24.82
C GLU A 3 -17.38 -1.59 -23.81
N GLU A 4 -17.07 -2.85 -24.13
CA GLU A 4 -16.23 -3.72 -23.30
C GLU A 4 -14.76 -3.26 -23.24
N GLU A 5 -14.21 -2.81 -24.37
CA GLU A 5 -12.86 -2.23 -24.43
C GLU A 5 -12.78 -0.95 -23.59
N LEU A 6 -13.83 -0.13 -23.63
CA LEU A 6 -13.90 1.12 -22.87
C LEU A 6 -13.96 0.87 -21.35
N ARG A 7 -14.68 -0.17 -20.91
CA ARG A 7 -14.74 -0.58 -19.49
C ARG A 7 -13.39 -1.08 -19.00
N LYS A 8 -12.72 -1.95 -19.77
CA LYS A 8 -11.38 -2.46 -19.43
C LYS A 8 -10.34 -1.35 -19.30
N LEU A 9 -10.39 -0.35 -20.18
CA LEU A 9 -9.49 0.82 -20.10
C LEU A 9 -9.70 1.62 -18.82
N LYS A 10 -10.97 1.87 -18.44
CA LYS A 10 -11.31 2.57 -17.20
C LYS A 10 -10.86 1.79 -15.96
N GLU A 11 -11.07 0.48 -15.95
CA GLU A 11 -10.61 -0.38 -14.85
C GLU A 11 -9.09 -0.39 -14.73
N ALA A 12 -8.37 -0.41 -15.86
CA ALA A 12 -6.90 -0.35 -15.87
C ALA A 12 -6.38 1.01 -15.39
N GLU A 13 -7.05 2.10 -15.76
CA GLU A 13 -6.72 3.46 -15.30
C GLU A 13 -6.95 3.61 -13.80
N GLU A 14 -8.10 3.16 -13.31
CA GLU A 14 -8.41 3.19 -11.87
C GLU A 14 -7.48 2.29 -11.07
N LYS A 15 -7.11 1.12 -11.61
CA LYS A 15 -6.12 0.23 -10.99
C LYS A 15 -4.78 0.96 -10.82
N LYS A 16 -4.28 1.63 -11.85
CA LYS A 16 -3.03 2.40 -11.78
C LYS A 16 -3.12 3.55 -10.77
N ARG A 17 -4.27 4.20 -10.71
CA ARG A 17 -4.52 5.27 -9.73
C ARG A 17 -4.44 4.75 -8.30
N LEU A 18 -5.10 3.63 -8.00
CA LEU A 18 -5.07 2.97 -6.70
C LEU A 18 -3.66 2.49 -6.34
N GLU A 19 -2.95 1.87 -7.29
CA GLU A 19 -1.54 1.48 -7.12
C GLU A 19 -0.68 2.67 -6.69
N GLY A 20 -0.86 3.84 -7.31
CA GLY A 20 -0.13 5.06 -6.95
C GLY A 20 -0.44 5.55 -5.53
N LEU A 21 -1.70 5.52 -5.11
CA LEU A 21 -2.10 5.93 -3.76
C LEU A 21 -1.54 4.99 -2.68
N TYR A 22 -1.66 3.68 -2.89
CA TYR A 22 -1.13 2.69 -1.97
C TYR A 22 0.40 2.69 -1.93
N LEU A 23 1.06 2.97 -3.06
CA LEU A 23 2.50 3.17 -3.09
C LEU A 23 2.93 4.35 -2.22
N MET A 24 2.24 5.50 -2.33
CA MET A 24 2.53 6.65 -1.47
C MET A 24 2.40 6.31 0.01
N GLN A 25 1.36 5.54 0.38
CA GLN A 25 1.15 5.10 1.76
C GLN A 25 2.28 4.18 2.26
N ILE A 26 2.74 3.25 1.42
CA ILE A 26 3.89 2.39 1.72
C ILE A 26 5.18 3.24 1.85
N GLU A 27 5.40 4.21 0.96
CA GLU A 27 6.55 5.11 1.01
C GLU A 27 6.54 6.02 2.25
N ASP A 28 5.37 6.45 2.71
CA ASP A 28 5.18 7.17 3.97
C ASP A 28 5.53 6.29 5.17
N TYR A 29 5.05 5.04 5.19
CA TYR A 29 5.36 4.08 6.24
C TYR A 29 6.85 3.74 6.31
N CYS A 30 7.46 3.41 5.17
CA CYS A 30 8.86 3.01 5.08
C CYS A 30 9.84 4.19 5.18
N ASN A 31 9.34 5.44 5.05
CA ASN A 31 10.15 6.66 4.97
C ASN A 31 11.22 6.60 3.85
N ILE A 32 10.91 5.92 2.76
CA ILE A 32 11.76 5.69 1.59
C ILE A 32 10.90 5.81 0.34
N ARG A 33 11.51 6.25 -0.77
CA ARG A 33 10.87 6.23 -2.09
C ARG A 33 11.29 5.02 -2.89
N PHE A 34 10.35 4.35 -3.52
CA PHE A 34 10.63 3.19 -4.35
C PHE A 34 10.57 3.59 -5.83
N LYS A 35 11.42 2.97 -6.65
CA LYS A 35 11.39 3.11 -8.11
C LYS A 35 11.13 1.75 -8.72
N GLU A 36 10.53 1.75 -9.90
CA GLU A 36 10.44 0.53 -10.69
C GLU A 36 11.84 0.10 -11.17
N PRO A 37 12.15 -1.20 -11.16
CA PRO A 37 11.33 -2.31 -10.66
C PRO A 37 11.25 -2.35 -9.11
N TYR A 38 10.05 -2.54 -8.57
CA TYR A 38 9.84 -2.60 -7.12
C TYR A 38 10.43 -3.88 -6.51
N PRO A 39 10.94 -3.83 -5.27
CA PRO A 39 11.29 -5.02 -4.50
C PRO A 39 10.09 -5.96 -4.36
N SER A 40 10.37 -7.27 -4.29
CA SER A 40 9.33 -8.31 -4.28
C SER A 40 8.29 -8.14 -3.16
N GLY A 41 8.73 -7.78 -1.94
CA GLY A 41 7.81 -7.54 -0.83
C GLY A 41 6.86 -6.36 -1.06
N ILE A 42 7.33 -5.33 -1.77
CA ILE A 42 6.56 -4.13 -2.07
C ILE A 42 5.61 -4.37 -3.24
N ALA A 43 6.07 -5.07 -4.28
CA ALA A 43 5.21 -5.52 -5.37
C ALA A 43 4.05 -6.38 -4.85
N LEU A 44 4.34 -7.32 -3.96
CA LEU A 44 3.33 -8.18 -3.33
C LEU A 44 2.35 -7.38 -2.46
N ALA A 45 2.85 -6.43 -1.66
CA ALA A 45 2.02 -5.56 -0.85
C ALA A 45 1.05 -4.72 -1.70
N LEU A 46 1.55 -4.08 -2.77
CA LEU A 46 0.75 -3.28 -3.69
C LEU A 46 -0.35 -4.09 -4.36
N GLU A 47 -0.01 -5.27 -4.88
CA GLU A 47 -0.97 -6.14 -5.55
C GLU A 47 -2.12 -6.54 -4.60
N ASN A 48 -1.80 -6.87 -3.34
CA ASN A 48 -2.80 -7.27 -2.36
C ASN A 48 -3.64 -6.08 -1.87
N LEU A 49 -3.07 -4.90 -1.68
CA LEU A 49 -3.82 -3.69 -1.33
C LEU A 49 -4.87 -3.35 -2.39
N VAL A 50 -4.49 -3.38 -3.67
CA VAL A 50 -5.39 -3.09 -4.79
C VAL A 50 -6.50 -4.13 -4.93
N LYS A 51 -6.24 -5.39 -4.54
CA LYS A 51 -7.24 -6.47 -4.51
C LYS A 51 -8.24 -6.29 -3.36
N MET A 52 -7.79 -5.84 -2.20
CA MET A 52 -8.61 -5.71 -0.99
C MET A 52 -9.22 -4.32 -0.80
N ASP A 53 -9.16 -3.47 -1.83
CA ASP A 53 -9.73 -2.13 -1.79
C ASP A 53 -11.18 -2.17 -1.30
N PRO A 54 -11.50 -1.55 -0.16
CA PRO A 54 -12.84 -1.61 0.44
C PRO A 54 -13.93 -1.07 -0.49
N LEU A 55 -13.58 -0.20 -1.45
CA LEU A 55 -14.52 0.37 -2.42
C LEU A 55 -14.97 -0.63 -3.49
N LYS A 56 -14.28 -1.76 -3.66
CA LYS A 56 -14.65 -2.81 -4.64
C LYS A 56 -15.71 -3.78 -4.13
N PHE A 57 -15.93 -3.87 -2.83
CA PHE A 57 -16.93 -4.77 -2.27
C PHE A 57 -18.31 -4.08 -2.29
N GLY A 58 -19.23 -4.63 -3.09
CA GLY A 58 -20.64 -4.25 -3.02
C GLY A 58 -21.12 -4.30 -1.57
N ILE A 59 -21.53 -3.14 -1.07
CA ILE A 59 -21.78 -2.81 0.34
C ILE A 59 -22.83 -3.77 0.94
N ALA A 60 -22.37 -4.87 1.52
CA ALA A 60 -23.09 -5.59 2.56
C ALA A 60 -22.43 -5.19 3.89
N SER A 61 -23.18 -4.51 4.76
CA SER A 61 -22.68 -3.89 6.00
C SER A 61 -21.88 -4.85 6.88
N GLU A 62 -22.16 -6.16 6.81
CA GLU A 62 -21.47 -7.21 7.56
C GLU A 62 -20.02 -7.40 7.12
N LYS A 63 -19.74 -7.36 5.80
CA LYS A 63 -18.37 -7.49 5.28
C LYS A 63 -17.54 -6.24 5.54
N ILE A 64 -18.18 -5.07 5.63
CA ILE A 64 -17.50 -3.83 5.99
C ILE A 64 -17.06 -3.87 7.46
N ALA A 65 -17.85 -4.47 8.35
CA ALA A 65 -17.46 -4.62 9.75
C ALA A 65 -16.18 -5.47 9.89
N ASP A 66 -16.10 -6.64 9.26
CA ASP A 66 -14.91 -7.51 9.30
C ASP A 66 -13.67 -6.86 8.66
N MET A 67 -13.86 -6.13 7.55
CA MET A 67 -12.77 -5.38 6.93
C MET A 67 -12.35 -4.17 7.78
N SER A 68 -13.31 -3.47 8.40
CA SER A 68 -13.01 -2.38 9.33
C SER A 68 -12.19 -2.89 10.50
N ILE A 69 -12.43 -4.11 10.99
CA ILE A 69 -11.60 -4.76 12.01
C ILE A 69 -10.19 -5.00 11.48
N THR A 70 -10.04 -5.47 10.23
CA THR A 70 -8.73 -5.71 9.61
C THR A 70 -7.87 -4.44 9.51
N TYR A 71 -8.50 -3.28 9.28
CA TYR A 71 -7.81 -1.98 9.27
C TYR A 71 -7.74 -1.32 10.66
N ALA A 72 -8.73 -1.52 11.55
CA ALA A 72 -8.82 -0.90 12.87
C ALA A 72 -7.99 -1.62 13.94
N ASN A 73 -7.82 -2.96 13.84
CA ASN A 73 -6.95 -3.70 14.76
C ASN A 73 -5.45 -3.48 14.49
N SER A 74 -5.08 -2.87 13.34
CA SER A 74 -3.71 -2.42 13.09
C SER A 74 -3.24 -1.31 14.04
N ASN A 75 -4.14 -0.76 14.87
CA ASN A 75 -3.86 0.24 15.89
C ASN A 75 -3.29 -0.34 17.21
N GLY A 76 -2.96 -1.64 17.25
CA GLY A 76 -2.58 -2.39 18.45
C GLY A 76 -1.09 -2.45 18.83
N SER A 77 -0.21 -1.61 18.25
CA SER A 77 1.20 -1.56 18.69
C SER A 77 1.64 -0.14 19.04
N ALA A 78 1.84 0.07 20.34
CA ALA A 78 2.34 1.28 20.96
C ALA A 78 3.82 1.54 20.64
N THR A 79 4.18 1.71 19.36
CA THR A 79 5.46 2.32 18.96
C THR A 79 5.41 2.75 17.47
N GLY A 80 4.77 3.90 17.21
CA GLY A 80 5.01 4.70 16.01
C GLY A 80 4.05 4.47 14.84
N GLY A 81 3.09 5.39 14.71
CA GLY A 81 2.36 5.70 13.48
C GLY A 81 1.29 4.70 13.07
N SER A 82 0.02 5.03 13.34
CA SER A 82 -1.14 4.38 12.72
C SER A 82 -1.01 4.53 11.20
N SER A 83 -0.57 3.47 10.52
CA SER A 83 -0.20 3.53 9.10
C SER A 83 -1.38 3.28 8.17
N GLY A 84 -2.57 2.98 8.72
CA GLY A 84 -3.77 2.65 7.95
C GLY A 84 -3.59 1.44 7.02
N LEU A 85 -2.54 0.64 7.21
CA LEU A 85 -2.22 -0.56 6.44
C LEU A 85 -2.51 -1.81 7.28
N PRO A 86 -3.05 -2.89 6.70
CA PRO A 86 -3.24 -4.15 7.39
C PRO A 86 -1.92 -4.75 7.93
N ASP A 87 -1.97 -5.37 9.11
CA ASP A 87 -0.78 -5.88 9.81
C ASP A 87 0.06 -6.87 9.00
N PHE A 88 -0.58 -7.75 8.22
CA PHE A 88 0.16 -8.70 7.40
C PHE A 88 0.93 -8.01 6.27
N ILE A 89 0.44 -6.88 5.75
CA ILE A 89 1.19 -6.06 4.80
C ILE A 89 2.37 -5.40 5.50
N LEU A 90 2.19 -4.96 6.76
CA LEU A 90 3.28 -4.43 7.57
C LEU A 90 4.43 -5.43 7.70
N THR A 91 4.14 -6.72 7.87
CA THR A 91 5.19 -7.75 7.94
C THR A 91 6.05 -7.83 6.68
N TRP A 92 5.48 -7.57 5.50
CA TRP A 92 6.21 -7.58 4.23
C TRP A 92 7.00 -6.31 3.97
N ILE A 93 6.50 -5.14 4.42
CA ILE A 93 7.15 -3.85 4.16
C ILE A 93 8.13 -3.42 5.27
N ASN A 94 8.00 -3.98 6.48
CA ASN A 94 8.87 -3.70 7.63
C ASN A 94 10.38 -3.82 7.36
N PRO A 95 10.87 -4.82 6.60
CA PRO A 95 12.30 -4.91 6.26
C PRO A 95 12.82 -3.70 5.49
N TYR A 96 11.96 -3.00 4.76
CA TYR A 96 12.31 -1.82 3.97
C TYR A 96 12.13 -0.51 4.76
N ARG A 97 11.67 -0.58 6.01
CA ARG A 97 11.42 0.61 6.83
C ARG A 97 12.73 1.21 7.30
N ARG A 98 12.92 2.51 7.03
CA ARG A 98 14.08 3.26 7.51
C ARG A 98 13.73 4.06 8.76
N PRO A 99 14.56 4.01 9.82
CA PRO A 99 14.41 4.88 10.98
C PRO A 99 14.34 6.34 10.54
N PHE A 100 13.36 7.08 11.07
CA PHE A 100 13.26 8.52 10.83
C PHE A 100 14.38 9.23 11.60
N ILE A 101 15.45 9.58 10.89
CA ILE A 101 16.52 10.39 11.46
C ILE A 101 16.12 11.86 11.26
N MET A 102 15.79 12.55 12.35
CA MET A 102 15.29 13.94 12.34
C MET A 102 16.19 14.95 11.60
N SER A 103 17.45 14.60 11.37
CA SER A 103 18.42 15.45 10.66
C SER A 103 18.20 15.53 9.14
N ASP A 104 17.54 14.54 8.51
CA ASP A 104 17.42 14.44 7.06
C ASP A 104 15.93 14.40 6.67
N LYS A 105 15.36 15.58 6.34
CA LYS A 105 13.92 15.73 6.05
C LYS A 105 13.49 15.16 4.69
N LYS A 106 14.43 14.76 3.84
CA LYS A 106 14.14 14.22 2.50
C LYS A 106 14.15 12.70 2.52
N LYS A 107 13.08 12.07 2.03
CA LYS A 107 13.03 10.63 1.78
C LYS A 107 14.09 10.26 0.75
N LYS A 108 14.90 9.24 1.07
CA LYS A 108 15.89 8.69 0.15
C LYS A 108 15.24 7.66 -0.75
N TYR A 109 15.80 7.48 -1.95
CA TYR A 109 15.40 6.36 -2.79
C TYR A 109 15.90 5.05 -2.20
N TYR A 110 15.11 4.00 -2.37
CA TYR A 110 15.52 2.65 -2.05
C TYR A 110 16.73 2.28 -2.90
N ASP A 111 17.75 1.74 -2.25
CA ASP A 111 18.96 1.23 -2.87
C ASP A 111 19.14 -0.22 -2.39
N ASP A 112 19.07 -1.17 -3.32
CA ASP A 112 19.24 -2.61 -3.04
C ASP A 112 20.72 -2.96 -2.80
N GLY A 113 21.63 -1.97 -2.82
CA GLY A 113 23.06 -2.17 -2.58
C GLY A 113 23.78 -2.93 -3.71
N ARG A 114 23.04 -3.36 -4.75
CA ARG A 114 23.61 -3.89 -6.00
C ARG A 114 24.07 -2.71 -6.84
N ARG A 115 25.30 -2.25 -6.57
CA ARG A 115 26.08 -1.40 -7.48
C ARG A 115 26.95 -2.25 -8.37
#